data_AF-X1SWT7-F1
#
_entry.id   AF-X1SWT7-F1
#
_cell.length_a   1.000
_cell.length_b   1.000
_cell.length_c   1.000
_cell.angle_alpha   90.00
_cell.angle_beta   90.00
_cell.angle_gamma   90.00
#
_symmetry.space_group_name_H-M   'P 1'
#
loop_
_entity.id
_entity.type
_entity.pdbx_description
1 polymer ?
#
loop_
_entity_poly.entity_id
_entity_poly.type
_entity_poly.pdbx_seq_one_letter_code
_entity_poly.pdbx_strand_id
1 'polypeptide(L)'
;MGVLDKATYSDWYWANWIEAQKEFDEETEKTFAPLFSGMLADIPNIEALPSGMQRFIKVLSEPPSAGFGGFALGVGVEMVDEVLHTAMTPMMKIIGRDLNRRSLETWLTSTQANTLFSRGHVDQTFWELVLSSEGYDETLQRFLYTSQLPYPSIPDLVLYSRYHGEPDAPFGEFQNWFDIPARDWPVWKWLALQRLTTSDVQTLFRRGLITEADLSVKLSQIGWSPTDRGLVQELGWSIPNA
;
A
#
# COMPACT_ATOMS: atom_id res chain seq x y z
N MET A 1 -57.43 6.33 -18.03
CA MET A 1 -56.69 6.80 -19.21
C MET A 1 -55.80 5.67 -19.64
N GLY A 2 -56.20 4.96 -20.69
CA GLY A 2 -55.62 3.68 -21.09
C GLY A 2 -54.94 3.84 -22.44
N VAL A 3 -53.66 3.49 -22.51
CA VAL A 3 -52.86 3.43 -23.74
C VAL A 3 -53.48 2.48 -24.79
N LEU A 4 -54.39 1.61 -24.36
CA LEU A 4 -55.12 0.65 -25.19
C LEU A 4 -56.41 1.20 -25.81
N ASP A 5 -56.96 2.33 -25.33
CA ASP A 5 -58.20 2.90 -25.85
C ASP A 5 -58.05 4.43 -26.05
N LYS A 6 -57.68 4.80 -27.28
CA LYS A 6 -57.29 6.17 -27.66
C LYS A 6 -58.53 7.07 -27.84
N ALA A 7 -59.15 7.50 -26.73
CA ALA A 7 -60.39 8.30 -26.76
C ALA A 7 -60.15 9.82 -26.76
N THR A 8 -58.99 10.31 -26.32
CA THR A 8 -58.67 11.75 -26.27
C THR A 8 -57.31 12.07 -26.92
N TYR A 9 -57.10 13.33 -27.34
CA TYR A 9 -55.84 13.78 -27.92
C TYR A 9 -54.65 13.61 -26.95
N SER A 10 -54.88 13.76 -25.64
CA SER A 10 -53.90 13.46 -24.60
C SER A 10 -53.54 11.98 -24.52
N ASP A 11 -54.50 11.06 -24.65
CA ASP A 11 -54.24 9.61 -24.68
C ASP A 11 -53.46 9.20 -25.95
N TRP A 12 -53.76 9.83 -27.09
CA TRP A 12 -53.02 9.64 -28.35
C TRP A 12 -51.59 10.17 -28.27
N TYR A 13 -51.37 11.36 -27.70
CA TYR A 13 -50.04 11.95 -27.53
C TYR A 13 -49.16 11.12 -26.58
N TRP A 14 -49.72 10.66 -25.46
CA TRP A 14 -49.01 9.78 -24.53
C TRP A 14 -48.72 8.39 -25.12
N ALA A 15 -49.68 7.80 -25.84
CA ALA A 15 -49.45 6.53 -26.53
C ALA A 15 -48.35 6.65 -27.58
N ASN A 16 -48.34 7.73 -28.37
CA ASN A 16 -47.31 7.96 -29.38
C ASN A 16 -45.94 8.32 -28.79
N TRP A 17 -45.90 8.98 -27.64
CA TRP A 17 -44.65 9.23 -26.92
C TRP A 17 -44.05 7.92 -26.36
N ILE A 18 -44.90 7.02 -25.83
CA ILE A 18 -44.49 5.68 -25.39
C ILE A 18 -44.09 4.80 -26.58
N GLU A 19 -44.80 4.86 -27.71
CA GLU A 19 -44.43 4.18 -28.96
C GLU A 19 -43.09 4.70 -29.49
N ALA A 20 -42.87 6.02 -29.50
CA ALA A 20 -41.58 6.62 -29.90
C ALA A 20 -40.44 6.26 -28.95
N GLN A 21 -40.71 6.11 -27.65
CA GLN A 21 -39.71 5.68 -26.68
C GLN A 21 -39.35 4.19 -26.84
N LYS A 22 -40.34 3.33 -27.12
CA LYS A 22 -40.08 1.93 -27.50
C LYS A 22 -39.26 1.84 -28.77
N GLU A 23 -39.57 2.65 -29.77
CA GLU A 23 -38.86 2.66 -31.04
C GLU A 23 -37.42 3.19 -30.87
N PHE A 24 -37.20 4.18 -30.00
CA PHE A 24 -35.87 4.66 -29.62
C PHE A 24 -35.06 3.62 -28.83
N ASP A 25 -35.69 2.90 -27.90
CA ASP A 25 -35.06 1.80 -27.15
C ASP A 25 -34.74 0.61 -28.07
N GLU A 26 -35.62 0.29 -29.02
CA GLU A 26 -35.40 -0.71 -30.08
C GLU A 26 -34.24 -0.33 -30.99
N GLU A 27 -34.14 0.93 -31.42
CA GLU A 27 -33.01 1.42 -32.22
C GLU A 27 -31.70 1.40 -31.43
N THR A 28 -31.74 1.79 -30.16
CA THR A 28 -30.57 1.76 -29.26
C THR A 28 -30.11 0.32 -29.06
N GLU A 29 -31.03 -0.59 -28.74
CA GLU A 29 -30.74 -2.02 -28.56
C GLU A 29 -30.24 -2.66 -29.86
N LYS A 30 -30.83 -2.34 -31.01
CA LYS A 30 -30.35 -2.80 -32.32
C LYS A 30 -28.95 -2.28 -32.68
N THR A 31 -28.61 -1.08 -32.22
CA THR A 31 -27.30 -0.44 -32.47
C THR A 31 -26.21 -1.00 -31.55
N PHE A 32 -26.52 -1.21 -30.27
CA PHE A 32 -25.54 -1.64 -29.27
C PHE A 32 -25.52 -3.15 -29.02
N ALA A 33 -26.59 -3.90 -29.28
CA ALA A 33 -26.63 -5.35 -29.08
C ALA A 33 -25.54 -6.10 -29.86
N PRO A 34 -25.18 -5.74 -31.11
CA PRO A 34 -24.04 -6.36 -31.79
C PRO A 34 -22.70 -6.11 -31.08
N LEU A 35 -22.51 -4.94 -30.45
CA LEU A 35 -21.31 -4.59 -29.70
C LEU A 35 -21.23 -5.36 -28.36
N PHE A 36 -22.35 -5.45 -27.64
CA PHE A 36 -22.44 -6.27 -26.42
C PHE A 36 -22.32 -7.75 -26.72
N SER A 37 -22.93 -8.24 -27.79
CA SER A 37 -22.83 -9.64 -28.23
C SER A 37 -21.38 -10.02 -28.54
N GLY A 38 -20.64 -9.18 -29.27
CA GLY A 38 -19.21 -9.40 -29.51
C GLY A 38 -18.38 -9.41 -28.23
N MET A 39 -18.55 -8.40 -27.37
CA MET A 39 -17.78 -8.28 -26.12
C MET A 39 -18.10 -9.41 -25.12
N LEU A 40 -19.35 -9.85 -25.04
CA LEU A 40 -19.79 -10.91 -24.12
C LEU A 40 -19.50 -12.32 -24.66
N ALA A 41 -19.53 -12.52 -25.98
CA ALA A 41 -19.13 -13.78 -26.62
C ALA A 41 -17.64 -14.08 -26.43
N ASP A 42 -16.82 -13.03 -26.33
CA ASP A 42 -15.38 -13.13 -26.08
C ASP A 42 -15.03 -13.38 -24.62
N ILE A 43 -16.01 -13.43 -23.69
CA ILE A 43 -15.76 -13.78 -22.29
C ILE A 43 -15.28 -15.23 -22.24
N PRO A 44 -14.02 -15.48 -21.86
CA PRO A 44 -13.52 -16.83 -21.82
C PRO A 44 -14.08 -17.60 -20.62
N ASN A 45 -14.27 -18.91 -20.77
CA ASN A 45 -14.68 -19.82 -19.68
C ASN A 45 -16.03 -19.51 -19.03
N ILE A 46 -17.02 -19.04 -19.81
CA ILE A 46 -18.43 -18.91 -19.35
C ILE A 46 -18.93 -20.22 -18.71
N GLU A 47 -18.47 -21.38 -19.20
CA GLU A 47 -18.80 -22.71 -18.66
C GLU A 47 -18.41 -22.90 -17.18
N ALA A 48 -17.45 -22.13 -16.67
CA ALA A 48 -17.02 -22.20 -15.26
C ALA A 48 -17.95 -21.42 -14.31
N LEU A 49 -18.91 -20.66 -14.85
CA LEU A 49 -19.89 -19.91 -14.06
C LEU A 49 -21.07 -20.80 -13.64
N PRO A 50 -21.76 -20.51 -12.52
CA PRO A 50 -23.01 -21.17 -12.18
C PRO A 50 -24.04 -21.07 -13.32
N SER A 51 -24.84 -22.11 -13.53
CA SER A 51 -25.76 -22.23 -14.69
C SER A 51 -26.75 -21.07 -14.84
N GLY A 52 -27.23 -20.49 -13.73
CA GLY A 52 -28.09 -19.30 -13.75
C GLY A 52 -27.41 -18.08 -14.36
N MET A 53 -26.09 -17.94 -14.17
CA MET A 53 -25.30 -16.83 -14.68
C MET A 53 -24.86 -17.02 -16.13
N GLN A 54 -24.60 -18.26 -16.55
CA GLN A 54 -24.44 -18.57 -17.97
C GLN A 54 -25.70 -18.18 -18.75
N ARG A 55 -26.87 -18.46 -18.18
CA ARG A 55 -28.16 -18.10 -18.78
C ARG A 55 -28.39 -16.59 -18.81
N PHE A 56 -27.98 -15.86 -17.77
CA PHE A 56 -28.03 -14.40 -17.73
C PHE A 56 -27.15 -13.76 -18.80
N ILE A 57 -25.87 -14.17 -18.92
CA ILE A 57 -24.95 -13.67 -19.95
C ILE A 57 -25.49 -13.96 -21.35
N LYS A 58 -26.05 -15.16 -21.57
CA LYS A 58 -26.66 -15.54 -22.84
C LYS A 58 -27.88 -14.67 -23.19
N VAL A 59 -28.71 -14.34 -22.20
CA VAL A 59 -29.87 -13.46 -22.35
C VAL A 59 -29.45 -12.00 -22.61
N LEU A 60 -28.31 -11.55 -22.07
CA LEU A 60 -27.75 -10.24 -22.38
C LEU A 60 -27.10 -10.18 -23.77
N SER A 61 -26.49 -11.27 -24.24
CA SER A 61 -25.93 -11.35 -25.60
C SER A 61 -27.01 -11.47 -26.69
N GLU A 62 -28.19 -11.99 -26.32
CA GLU A 62 -29.36 -12.12 -27.19
C GLU A 62 -30.63 -11.67 -26.43
N PRO A 63 -30.87 -10.35 -26.33
CA PRO A 63 -32.01 -9.83 -25.59
C PRO A 63 -33.33 -10.33 -26.18
N PRO A 64 -34.26 -10.85 -25.36
CA PRO A 64 -35.49 -11.46 -25.85
C PRO A 64 -36.54 -10.44 -26.32
N SER A 65 -36.39 -9.15 -25.98
CA SER A 65 -37.34 -8.10 -26.39
C SER A 65 -36.76 -6.70 -26.25
N ALA A 66 -37.22 -5.82 -27.14
CA ALA A 66 -37.17 -4.36 -27.05
C ALA A 66 -37.33 -3.82 -25.62
N GLY A 67 -36.35 -3.08 -25.13
CA GLY A 67 -36.41 -2.42 -23.81
C GLY A 67 -36.01 -3.31 -22.64
N PHE A 68 -35.59 -4.56 -22.90
CA PHE A 68 -35.00 -5.42 -21.87
C PHE A 68 -33.69 -4.83 -21.33
N GLY A 69 -32.87 -4.21 -22.19
CA GLY A 69 -31.70 -3.45 -21.76
C GLY A 69 -32.03 -2.30 -20.80
N GLY A 70 -33.11 -1.55 -21.07
CA GLY A 70 -33.60 -0.47 -20.20
C GLY A 70 -34.21 -0.97 -18.89
N PHE A 71 -34.85 -2.15 -18.88
CA PHE A 71 -35.33 -2.81 -17.67
C PHE A 71 -34.17 -3.40 -16.85
N ALA A 72 -33.20 -4.08 -17.47
CA ALA A 72 -32.05 -4.64 -16.79
C ALA A 72 -31.10 -3.58 -16.22
N LEU A 73 -31.00 -2.42 -16.87
CA LEU A 73 -30.19 -1.27 -16.42
C LEU A 73 -30.98 -0.26 -15.56
N GLY A 74 -32.32 -0.31 -15.56
CA GLY A 74 -33.18 0.76 -15.04
C GLY A 74 -34.07 0.43 -13.84
N VAL A 75 -34.03 -0.78 -13.26
CA VAL A 75 -34.92 -1.13 -12.14
C VAL A 75 -34.24 -0.91 -10.77
N GLY A 76 -34.53 0.25 -10.13
CA GLY A 76 -34.64 0.41 -8.66
C GLY A 76 -33.36 0.69 -7.84
N VAL A 77 -33.22 1.94 -7.37
CA VAL A 77 -31.96 2.72 -7.29
C VAL A 77 -31.03 2.53 -6.07
N GLU A 78 -31.18 1.56 -5.15
CA GLU A 78 -30.14 1.44 -4.07
C GLU A 78 -30.03 0.05 -3.42
N MET A 79 -31.15 -0.56 -3.01
CA MET A 79 -31.11 -1.85 -2.30
C MET A 79 -30.89 -3.06 -3.23
N VAL A 80 -31.32 -2.96 -4.48
CA VAL A 80 -31.07 -3.99 -5.51
C VAL A 80 -29.66 -3.85 -6.05
N ASP A 81 -29.12 -2.64 -6.18
CA ASP A 81 -27.76 -2.40 -6.65
C ASP A 81 -26.72 -3.09 -5.75
N GLU A 82 -26.84 -3.00 -4.43
CA GLU A 82 -25.91 -3.66 -3.51
C GLU A 82 -26.02 -5.19 -3.50
N VAL A 83 -27.24 -5.74 -3.66
CA VAL A 83 -27.46 -7.19 -3.79
C VAL A 83 -26.94 -7.71 -5.13
N LEU A 84 -27.18 -6.97 -6.21
CA LEU A 84 -26.71 -7.30 -7.56
C LEU A 84 -25.19 -7.18 -7.63
N HIS A 85 -24.61 -6.11 -7.10
CA HIS A 85 -23.16 -5.90 -6.99
C HIS A 85 -22.50 -7.02 -6.17
N THR A 86 -23.08 -7.40 -5.03
CA THR A 86 -22.60 -8.52 -4.20
C THR A 86 -22.67 -9.85 -4.95
N ALA A 87 -23.75 -10.11 -5.68
CA ALA A 87 -23.94 -11.32 -6.48
C ALA A 87 -23.03 -11.37 -7.72
N MET A 88 -22.70 -10.21 -8.30
CA MET A 88 -21.86 -10.09 -9.49
C MET A 88 -20.37 -9.99 -9.18
N THR A 89 -19.98 -9.58 -7.97
CA THR A 89 -18.57 -9.46 -7.57
C THR A 89 -17.76 -10.76 -7.76
N PRO A 90 -18.25 -11.95 -7.35
CA PRO A 90 -17.55 -13.21 -7.60
C PRO A 90 -17.38 -13.50 -9.10
N MET A 91 -18.36 -13.14 -9.93
CA MET A 91 -18.31 -13.31 -11.38
C MET A 91 -17.21 -12.43 -11.99
N MET A 92 -17.19 -11.14 -11.65
CA MET A 92 -16.15 -10.22 -12.11
C MET A 92 -14.74 -10.65 -11.65
N LYS A 93 -14.62 -11.25 -10.46
CA LYS A 93 -13.36 -11.84 -10.00
C LYS A 93 -12.92 -13.07 -10.81
N ILE A 94 -13.84 -13.95 -11.22
CA ILE A 94 -13.53 -15.12 -12.06
C ILE A 94 -13.10 -14.66 -13.46
N ILE A 95 -13.86 -13.75 -14.06
CA ILE A 95 -13.54 -13.17 -15.38
C ILE A 95 -12.19 -12.45 -15.31
N GLY A 96 -11.99 -11.58 -14.31
CA GLY A 96 -10.72 -10.88 -14.10
C GLY A 96 -9.55 -11.85 -13.90
N ARG A 97 -9.74 -12.96 -13.18
CA ARG A 97 -8.69 -13.98 -13.01
C ARG A 97 -8.37 -14.72 -14.30
N ASP A 98 -9.37 -15.07 -15.12
CA ASP A 98 -9.11 -15.74 -16.41
C ASP A 98 -8.43 -14.79 -17.40
N LEU A 99 -8.88 -13.54 -17.47
CA LEU A 99 -8.23 -12.49 -18.23
C LEU A 99 -6.77 -12.33 -17.79
N ASN A 100 -6.51 -12.12 -16.49
CA ASN A 100 -5.15 -11.98 -15.95
C ASN A 100 -4.27 -13.21 -16.21
N ARG A 101 -4.84 -14.42 -16.21
CA ARG A 101 -4.11 -15.65 -16.54
C ARG A 101 -3.71 -15.71 -18.02
N ARG A 102 -4.56 -15.22 -18.93
CA ARG A 102 -4.28 -15.22 -20.38
C ARG A 102 -3.37 -14.07 -20.78
N SER A 103 -3.61 -12.89 -20.24
CA SER A 103 -2.83 -11.68 -20.52
C SER A 103 -1.51 -11.65 -19.76
N LEU A 104 -1.37 -12.43 -18.69
CA LEU A 104 -0.25 -12.37 -17.75
C LEU A 104 -0.02 -10.95 -17.22
N GLU A 105 -1.09 -10.19 -17.07
CA GLU A 105 -1.04 -8.75 -16.79
C GLU A 105 -0.73 -8.43 -15.33
N THR A 106 -0.57 -9.44 -14.46
CA THR A 106 -0.08 -9.21 -13.10
C THR A 106 1.44 -9.13 -13.11
N TRP A 107 1.97 -7.90 -13.07
CA TRP A 107 3.39 -7.60 -12.97
C TRP A 107 3.87 -7.58 -11.52
N LEU A 108 5.19 -7.72 -11.33
CA LEU A 108 5.81 -7.40 -10.04
C LEU A 108 5.62 -5.91 -9.74
N THR A 109 5.52 -5.57 -8.45
CA THR A 109 5.55 -4.16 -8.06
C THR A 109 6.97 -3.59 -8.13
N SER A 110 7.12 -2.27 -8.27
CA SER A 110 8.41 -1.58 -8.23
C SER A 110 9.23 -1.94 -6.98
N THR A 111 8.60 -2.06 -5.81
CA THR A 111 9.25 -2.51 -4.58
C THR A 111 9.77 -3.94 -4.66
N GLN A 112 9.02 -4.86 -5.26
CA GLN A 112 9.45 -6.25 -5.46
C GLN A 112 10.61 -6.31 -6.46
N ALA A 113 10.49 -5.57 -7.57
CA ALA A 113 11.53 -5.47 -8.59
C ALA A 113 12.84 -4.88 -8.02
N ASN A 114 12.78 -3.80 -7.25
CA ASN A 114 13.93 -3.20 -6.57
C ASN A 114 14.60 -4.18 -5.59
N THR A 115 13.80 -4.97 -4.87
CA THR A 115 14.30 -6.00 -3.95
C THR A 115 15.03 -7.11 -4.69
N LEU A 116 14.50 -7.58 -5.81
CA LEU A 116 15.15 -8.62 -6.62
C LEU A 116 16.41 -8.09 -7.31
N PHE A 117 16.35 -6.86 -7.82
CA PHE A 117 17.45 -6.21 -8.51
C PHE A 117 18.63 -5.95 -7.57
N SER A 118 18.39 -5.39 -6.38
CA SER A 118 19.44 -5.17 -5.36
C SER A 118 20.13 -6.46 -4.88
N ARG A 119 19.45 -7.60 -5.00
CA ARG A 119 20.00 -8.94 -4.66
C ARG A 119 20.64 -9.66 -5.85
N GLY A 120 20.65 -9.04 -7.03
CA GLY A 120 21.21 -9.63 -8.25
C GLY A 120 20.40 -10.80 -8.82
N HIS A 121 19.11 -10.89 -8.51
CA HIS A 121 18.23 -11.95 -9.01
C HIS A 121 17.58 -11.65 -10.36
N VAL A 122 17.56 -10.38 -10.76
CA VAL A 122 17.07 -9.92 -12.07
C VAL A 122 18.08 -8.97 -12.69
N ASP A 123 18.07 -8.87 -14.02
CA ASP A 123 18.93 -7.94 -14.75
C ASP A 123 18.32 -6.54 -14.86
N GLN A 124 19.12 -5.60 -15.36
CA GLN A 124 18.70 -4.21 -15.52
C GLN A 124 17.54 -4.07 -16.51
N THR A 125 17.52 -4.87 -17.59
CA THR A 125 16.47 -4.81 -18.61
C THR A 125 15.11 -5.21 -18.04
N PHE A 126 15.04 -6.28 -17.26
CA PHE A 126 13.81 -6.68 -16.60
C PHE A 126 13.38 -5.67 -15.53
N TRP A 127 14.33 -5.15 -14.75
CA TRP A 127 14.07 -4.12 -13.74
C TRP A 127 13.46 -2.86 -14.35
N GLU A 128 14.09 -2.30 -15.40
CA GLU A 128 13.60 -1.12 -16.12
C GLU A 128 12.22 -1.34 -16.73
N LEU A 129 11.97 -2.53 -17.30
CA LEU A 129 10.68 -2.89 -17.88
C LEU A 129 9.55 -2.80 -16.84
N VAL A 130 9.75 -3.37 -15.64
CA VAL A 130 8.75 -3.34 -14.57
C VAL A 130 8.48 -1.91 -14.13
N LEU A 131 9.52 -1.13 -13.83
CA LEU A 131 9.30 0.24 -13.33
C LEU A 131 8.75 1.18 -14.41
N SER A 132 9.12 0.98 -15.68
CA SER A 132 8.54 1.72 -16.80
C SER A 132 7.06 1.39 -16.98
N SER A 133 6.67 0.12 -16.75
CA SER A 133 5.26 -0.30 -16.80
C SER A 133 4.41 0.34 -15.70
N GLU A 134 5.01 0.67 -14.54
CA GLU A 134 4.35 1.47 -13.48
C GLU A 134 4.36 2.98 -13.76
N GLY A 135 5.03 3.43 -14.83
CA GLY A 135 5.04 4.84 -15.26
C GLY A 135 6.19 5.68 -14.74
N TYR A 136 7.23 5.07 -14.13
CA TYR A 136 8.43 5.80 -13.74
C TYR A 136 9.36 6.02 -14.94
N ASP A 137 9.84 7.24 -15.14
CA ASP A 137 10.94 7.52 -16.07
C ASP A 137 12.28 7.03 -15.49
N GLU A 138 13.30 6.86 -16.33
CA GLU A 138 14.61 6.30 -15.95
C GLU A 138 15.25 7.01 -14.73
N THR A 139 15.06 8.33 -14.60
CA THR A 139 15.61 9.09 -13.47
C THR A 139 14.86 8.75 -12.19
N LEU A 140 13.52 8.76 -12.23
CA LEU A 140 12.70 8.37 -11.10
C LEU A 140 12.87 6.90 -10.71
N GLN A 141 13.16 6.02 -11.66
CA GLN A 141 13.48 4.62 -11.39
C GLN A 141 14.70 4.50 -10.46
N ARG A 142 15.77 5.23 -10.77
CA ARG A 142 17.00 5.25 -9.95
C ARG A 142 16.77 5.86 -8.58
N PHE A 143 15.98 6.93 -8.47
CA PHE A 143 15.66 7.53 -7.17
C PHE A 143 14.76 6.63 -6.32
N LEU A 144 13.76 5.99 -6.94
CA LEU A 144 12.90 5.03 -6.25
C LEU A 144 13.73 3.86 -5.71
N TYR A 145 14.60 3.29 -6.54
CA TYR A 145 15.53 2.25 -6.10
C TYR A 145 16.42 2.71 -4.94
N THR A 146 17.05 3.88 -5.07
CA THR A 146 17.97 4.42 -4.06
C THR A 146 17.26 4.68 -2.73
N SER A 147 16.01 5.17 -2.75
CA SER A 147 15.23 5.42 -1.53
C SER A 147 14.81 4.16 -0.79
N GLN A 148 14.83 3.00 -1.46
CA GLN A 148 14.48 1.70 -0.87
C GLN A 148 15.71 0.89 -0.42
N LEU A 149 16.92 1.35 -0.74
CA LEU A 149 18.14 0.72 -0.24
C LEU A 149 18.22 0.88 1.30
N PRO A 150 18.68 -0.16 2.03
CA PRO A 150 19.01 -0.01 3.43
C PRO A 150 20.06 1.09 3.59
N TYR A 151 19.72 2.11 4.37
CA TYR A 151 20.62 3.21 4.66
C TYR A 151 21.12 3.10 6.12
N PRO A 152 22.41 3.35 6.40
CA PRO A 152 22.95 3.25 7.76
C PRO A 152 22.19 4.16 8.74
N SER A 153 22.09 3.72 10.00
CA SER A 153 21.47 4.55 11.03
C SER A 153 22.36 5.76 11.36
N ILE A 154 21.77 6.85 11.86
CA ILE A 154 22.54 8.05 12.24
C ILE A 154 23.67 7.71 13.25
N PRO A 155 23.44 6.91 14.32
CA PRO A 155 24.52 6.48 15.20
C PRO A 155 25.65 5.73 14.49
N ASP A 156 25.35 4.87 13.51
CA ASP A 156 26.37 4.16 12.73
C ASP A 156 27.19 5.12 11.88
N LEU A 157 26.55 6.11 11.26
CA LEU A 157 27.23 7.17 10.51
C LEU A 157 28.10 8.04 11.41
N VAL A 158 27.65 8.37 12.63
CA VAL A 158 28.48 9.09 13.60
C VAL A 158 29.67 8.24 14.02
N LEU A 159 29.49 6.93 14.23
CA LEU A 159 30.59 6.02 14.55
C LEU A 159 31.60 5.92 13.40
N TYR A 160 31.13 5.71 12.18
CA TYR A 160 31.95 5.72 10.97
C TYR A 160 32.77 7.02 10.89
N SER A 161 32.11 8.16 11.09
CA SER A 161 32.75 9.48 11.03
C SER A 161 33.85 9.68 12.08
N ARG A 162 33.77 8.98 13.23
CA ARG A 162 34.84 9.00 14.24
C ARG A 162 36.07 8.19 13.82
N TYR A 163 35.87 7.12 13.05
CA TYR A 163 36.98 6.29 12.54
C TYR A 163 37.63 6.88 11.28
N HIS A 164 36.88 7.64 10.50
CA HIS A 164 37.32 8.16 9.20
C HIS A 164 37.59 9.67 9.19
N GLY A 165 37.19 10.39 10.25
CA GLY A 165 37.45 11.83 10.44
C GLY A 165 38.07 12.12 11.81
N GLU A 166 37.73 13.28 12.39
CA GLU A 166 38.20 13.68 13.73
C GLU A 166 37.32 13.03 14.82
N PRO A 167 37.88 12.16 15.70
CA PRO A 167 37.09 11.42 16.68
C PRO A 167 36.28 12.31 17.61
N ASP A 168 36.82 13.45 18.06
CA ASP A 168 36.13 14.35 18.99
C ASP A 168 35.23 15.38 18.31
N ALA A 169 35.37 15.55 16.99
CA ALA A 169 34.59 16.46 16.16
C ALA A 169 34.10 15.81 14.85
N PRO A 170 33.27 14.75 14.92
CA PRO A 170 32.94 13.93 13.75
C PRO A 170 32.03 14.61 12.72
N PHE A 171 31.59 15.86 12.97
CA PHE A 171 30.65 16.58 12.11
C PHE A 171 31.17 16.78 10.68
N GLY A 172 32.46 17.07 10.55
CA GLY A 172 33.09 17.36 9.27
C GLY A 172 33.03 16.19 8.29
N GLU A 173 33.15 14.96 8.81
CA GLU A 173 33.01 13.73 8.01
C GLU A 173 31.54 13.31 7.87
N PHE A 174 30.76 13.45 8.95
CA PHE A 174 29.34 13.06 8.98
C PHE A 174 28.50 13.75 7.88
N GLN A 175 28.70 15.05 7.67
CA GLN A 175 27.93 15.86 6.71
C GLN A 175 28.13 15.42 5.24
N ASN A 176 29.15 14.62 4.93
CA ASN A 176 29.34 14.06 3.59
C ASN A 176 28.32 12.95 3.27
N TRP A 177 27.74 12.36 4.31
CA TRP A 177 26.84 11.22 4.21
C TRP A 177 25.38 11.63 4.43
N PHE A 178 25.14 12.44 5.47
CA PHE A 178 23.78 12.81 5.87
C PHE A 178 23.65 14.30 6.16
N ASP A 179 22.64 14.92 5.55
CA ASP A 179 22.33 16.33 5.79
C ASP A 179 21.58 16.49 7.12
N ILE A 180 22.19 17.19 8.07
CA ILE A 180 21.59 17.49 9.36
C ILE A 180 21.74 18.98 9.70
N PRO A 181 20.67 19.64 10.18
CA PRO A 181 20.79 20.99 10.69
C PRO A 181 21.80 21.09 11.84
N ALA A 182 22.66 22.12 11.79
CA ALA A 182 23.66 22.37 12.83
C ALA A 182 23.06 22.50 14.23
N ARG A 183 21.80 22.94 14.33
CA ARG A 183 21.03 23.00 15.59
C ARG A 183 20.83 21.62 16.21
N ASP A 184 20.58 20.60 15.40
CA ASP A 184 20.16 19.27 15.84
C ASP A 184 21.37 18.34 16.06
N TRP A 185 22.49 18.63 15.38
CA TRP A 185 23.75 17.87 15.50
C TRP A 185 24.21 17.57 16.94
N PRO A 186 24.18 18.51 17.91
CA PRO A 186 24.61 18.23 19.28
C PRO A 186 23.86 17.07 19.95
N VAL A 187 22.57 16.89 19.63
CA VAL A 187 21.74 15.80 20.16
C VAL A 187 22.20 14.46 19.59
N TRP A 188 22.38 14.38 18.27
CA TRP A 188 22.82 13.14 17.61
C TRP A 188 24.23 12.74 17.99
N LYS A 189 25.14 13.72 18.08
CA LYS A 189 26.49 13.52 18.58
C LYS A 189 26.47 12.89 19.98
N TRP A 190 25.57 13.35 20.85
CA TRP A 190 25.42 12.80 22.21
C TRP A 190 24.81 11.40 22.20
N LEU A 191 23.76 11.15 21.40
CA LEU A 191 23.09 9.85 21.33
C LEU A 191 24.00 8.72 20.86
N ALA A 192 24.97 9.04 20.00
CA ALA A 192 25.97 8.11 19.48
C ALA A 192 27.13 7.81 20.45
N LEU A 193 27.21 8.50 21.60
CA LEU A 193 28.23 8.21 22.61
C LEU A 193 27.90 6.91 23.35
N GLN A 194 28.95 6.19 23.74
CA GLN A 194 28.87 5.17 24.77
C GLN A 194 28.67 5.84 26.12
N ARG A 195 27.80 5.27 26.97
CA ARG A 195 27.58 5.74 28.34
C ARG A 195 28.13 4.70 29.30
N LEU A 196 28.66 5.17 30.43
CA LEU A 196 28.98 4.26 31.54
C LEU A 196 27.71 3.54 31.98
N THR A 197 27.79 2.21 32.07
CA THR A 197 26.70 1.39 32.59
C THR A 197 26.64 1.48 34.11
N THR A 198 25.55 0.99 34.72
CA THR A 198 25.45 0.90 36.18
C THR A 198 26.63 0.12 36.79
N SER A 199 27.06 -0.96 36.14
CA SER A 199 28.20 -1.77 36.59
C SER A 199 29.53 -1.02 36.52
N ASP A 200 29.76 -0.25 35.45
CA ASP A 200 30.97 0.57 35.30
C ASP A 200 31.05 1.61 36.41
N VAL A 201 29.96 2.33 36.66
CA VAL A 201 29.91 3.38 37.68
C VAL A 201 30.10 2.79 39.09
N GLN A 202 29.44 1.67 39.41
CA GLN A 202 29.66 0.97 40.69
C GLN A 202 31.12 0.50 40.84
N THR A 203 31.74 0.04 39.75
CA THR A 203 33.15 -0.41 39.77
C THR A 203 34.09 0.76 39.98
N LEU A 204 33.86 1.90 39.32
CA LEU A 204 34.63 3.13 39.54
C LEU A 204 34.52 3.60 41.00
N PHE A 205 33.32 3.53 41.58
CA PHE A 205 33.09 3.90 42.98
C PHE A 205 33.83 2.97 43.94
N ARG A 206 33.72 1.64 43.78
CA ARG A 206 34.45 0.65 44.61
C ARG A 206 35.96 0.78 44.51
N ARG A 207 36.47 1.20 43.36
CA ARG A 207 37.90 1.48 43.14
C ARG A 207 38.35 2.83 43.74
N GLY A 208 37.44 3.60 44.33
CA GLY A 208 37.74 4.92 44.89
C GLY A 208 38.06 5.99 43.85
N LEU A 209 37.68 5.78 42.57
CA LEU A 209 37.95 6.72 41.48
C LEU A 209 36.90 7.82 41.35
N ILE A 210 35.72 7.61 41.94
CA ILE A 210 34.64 8.60 42.02
C ILE A 210 34.08 8.62 43.45
N THR A 211 33.51 9.76 43.86
CA THR A 211 32.91 9.90 45.20
C THR A 211 31.48 9.34 45.24
N GLU A 212 30.90 9.24 46.44
CA GLU A 212 29.49 8.85 46.61
C GLU A 212 28.53 9.88 45.96
N ALA A 213 28.87 11.17 46.04
CA ALA A 213 28.12 12.22 45.35
C ALA A 213 28.16 12.03 43.82
N ASP A 214 29.33 11.71 43.27
CA ASP A 214 29.49 11.42 41.84
C ASP A 214 28.70 10.17 41.42
N LEU A 215 28.74 9.11 42.22
CA LEU A 215 27.96 7.88 42.01
C LEU A 215 26.47 8.20 41.89
N SER A 216 25.91 8.96 42.85
CA SER A 216 24.49 9.34 42.85
C SER A 216 24.10 10.13 41.59
N VAL A 217 24.94 11.08 41.16
CA VAL A 217 24.74 11.83 39.92
C VAL A 217 24.79 10.91 38.70
N LYS A 218 25.78 10.02 38.59
CA LYS A 218 25.87 9.09 37.45
C LYS A 218 24.71 8.11 37.39
N LEU A 219 24.28 7.55 38.52
CA LEU A 219 23.08 6.70 38.57
C LEU A 219 21.82 7.46 38.16
N SER A 220 21.71 8.76 38.52
CA SER A 220 20.61 9.61 38.07
C SER A 220 20.61 9.83 36.55
N GLN A 221 21.80 10.02 35.94
CA GLN A 221 21.95 10.20 34.49
C GLN A 221 21.63 8.92 33.71
N ILE A 222 21.91 7.75 34.29
CA ILE A 222 21.54 6.44 33.71
C ILE A 222 20.02 6.21 33.77
N GLY A 223 19.33 6.83 34.73
CA GLY A 223 17.87 6.77 34.85
C GLY A 223 17.35 6.15 36.15
N TRP A 224 18.22 5.88 37.14
CA TRP A 224 17.77 5.38 38.44
C TRP A 224 16.99 6.43 39.22
N SER A 225 15.86 6.02 39.77
CA SER A 225 14.99 6.87 40.59
C SER A 225 15.73 7.35 41.85
N PRO A 226 15.37 8.51 42.43
CA PRO A 226 15.99 8.98 43.67
C PRO A 226 15.94 7.98 44.83
N THR A 227 14.88 7.18 44.92
CA THR A 227 14.70 6.18 45.99
C THR A 227 15.54 4.93 45.78
N ASP A 228 15.83 4.57 44.53
CA ASP A 228 16.53 3.31 44.23
C ASP A 228 18.06 3.47 44.20
N ARG A 229 18.58 4.70 44.05
CA ARG A 229 20.03 4.95 43.95
C ARG A 229 20.82 4.40 45.14
N GLY A 230 20.30 4.59 46.36
CA GLY A 230 20.92 4.05 47.58
C GLY A 230 20.91 2.52 47.60
N LEU A 231 19.80 1.91 47.18
CA LEU A 231 19.70 0.44 47.08
C LEU A 231 20.66 -0.13 46.03
N VAL A 232 20.75 0.52 44.87
CA VAL A 232 21.66 0.14 43.79
C VAL A 232 23.11 0.33 44.18
N GLN A 233 23.45 1.36 44.96
CA GLN A 233 24.78 1.52 45.54
C GLN A 233 25.16 0.31 46.41
N GLU A 234 24.28 -0.12 47.30
CA GLU A 234 24.49 -1.30 48.16
C GLU A 234 24.69 -2.60 47.36
N LEU A 235 23.92 -2.79 46.27
CA LEU A 235 24.08 -3.96 45.39
C LEU A 235 25.49 -4.07 44.80
N GLY A 236 26.16 -2.94 44.57
CA GLY A 236 27.54 -2.91 44.08
C GLY A 236 28.54 -3.54 45.05
N TRP A 237 28.24 -3.57 46.35
CA TRP A 237 29.09 -4.13 47.41
C TRP A 237 28.82 -5.61 47.71
N SER A 238 27.93 -6.27 46.97
CA SER A 238 27.75 -7.71 47.09
C SER A 238 29.08 -8.43 46.81
N ILE A 239 29.70 -8.92 47.87
CA ILE A 239 30.85 -9.81 47.81
C ILE A 239 30.30 -11.14 47.28
N PRO A 240 30.83 -11.71 46.19
CA PRO A 240 30.46 -13.07 45.80
C PRO A 240 30.97 -14.02 46.89
N ASN A 241 30.07 -14.49 47.75
CA ASN A 241 30.30 -15.62 48.65
C ASN A 241 28.95 -16.30 48.99
N ALA A 242 28.51 -17.18 48.09
CA ALA A 242 27.79 -18.42 48.40
C ALA A 242 28.08 -19.43 47.29
#